data_AF-A0A836TT86-F1
#
_entry.id   AF-A0A836TT86-F1
#
_cell.length_a   1.000
_cell.length_b   1.000
_cell.length_c   1.000
_cell.angle_alpha   90.00
_cell.angle_beta   90.00
_cell.angle_gamma   90.00
#
_symmetry.space_group_name_H-M   'P 1'
#
loop_
_entity.id
_entity.type
_entity.pdbx_description
1 polymer ?
#
loop_
_entity_poly.entity_id
_entity_poly.type
_entity_poly.pdbx_seq_one_letter_code
_entity_poly.pdbx_strand_id
1 'polypeptide(L)'
;MALHVIPFNMPEPMEIPAHIVEQLRQMPAGEALRKGMGLLMQIEAADIILYERIDEGGLLQLELVMGRDGAMAEMQDELASEAFYGQAPTVASGLAGQALEQEQSLLVMGQLEVAEDSAMPSRLATRLVGDGGGNVGFLYVLRLTDGDGKSKGVMTLIRGATEGPLNHEQPNITEGMRLLLSELL
;
A
#
# COMPACT_ATOMS: atom_id res chain seq x y z
N MET A 1 2.68 -22.77 1.54
CA MET A 1 3.86 -22.06 0.99
C MET A 1 4.12 -20.93 1.96
N ALA A 2 5.33 -20.83 2.51
CA ALA A 2 5.67 -19.82 3.53
C ALA A 2 5.43 -18.39 2.99
N LEU A 3 5.50 -17.39 3.86
CA LEU A 3 5.38 -16.00 3.43
C LEU A 3 6.57 -15.64 2.52
N HIS A 4 6.28 -15.10 1.35
CA HIS A 4 7.29 -14.62 0.41
C HIS A 4 7.16 -13.11 0.27
N VAL A 5 8.28 -12.42 0.40
CA VAL A 5 8.43 -11.00 0.08
C VAL A 5 9.40 -10.91 -1.09
N ILE A 6 8.91 -10.49 -2.25
CA ILE A 6 9.69 -10.47 -3.49
C ILE A 6 9.72 -9.06 -4.08
N PRO A 7 10.88 -8.59 -4.57
CA PRO A 7 10.94 -7.40 -5.40
C PRO A 7 10.01 -7.53 -6.60
N PHE A 8 9.25 -6.47 -6.85
CA PHE A 8 8.21 -6.48 -7.86
C PHE A 8 8.11 -5.14 -8.56
N ASN A 9 8.02 -5.17 -9.89
CA ASN A 9 7.69 -4.01 -10.70
C ASN A 9 6.31 -4.24 -11.31
N MET A 10 5.47 -3.22 -11.23
CA MET A 10 4.25 -3.17 -12.03
C MET A 10 4.59 -3.14 -13.53
N PRO A 11 3.67 -3.58 -14.40
CA PRO A 11 3.82 -3.47 -15.84
C PRO A 11 3.79 -2.00 -16.28
N GLU A 12 3.95 -1.76 -17.58
CA GLU A 12 3.88 -0.41 -18.17
C GLU A 12 2.58 0.31 -17.76
N PRO A 13 2.64 1.56 -17.27
CA PRO A 13 1.46 2.28 -16.82
C PRO A 13 0.45 2.49 -17.94
N MET A 14 -0.83 2.31 -17.63
CA MET A 14 -1.89 2.79 -18.49
C MET A 14 -2.06 4.30 -18.29
N GLU A 15 -2.35 5.02 -19.38
CA GLU A 15 -2.67 6.44 -19.30
C GLU A 15 -3.98 6.65 -18.53
N ILE A 16 -3.91 7.45 -17.46
CA ILE A 16 -5.10 7.83 -16.69
C ILE A 16 -5.88 8.88 -17.49
N PRO A 17 -7.22 8.74 -17.67
CA PRO A 17 -8.01 9.68 -18.44
C PRO A 17 -7.78 11.14 -18.03
N ALA A 18 -7.56 12.03 -19.01
CA ALA A 18 -7.16 13.42 -18.78
C ALA A 18 -8.06 14.18 -17.80
N HIS A 19 -9.39 13.98 -17.87
CA HIS A 19 -10.32 14.63 -16.96
C HIS A 19 -10.14 14.18 -15.49
N ILE A 20 -9.69 12.94 -15.24
CA ILE A 20 -9.34 12.44 -13.90
C ILE A 20 -8.03 13.11 -13.45
N VAL A 21 -7.03 13.17 -14.32
CA VAL A 21 -5.74 13.82 -14.03
C VAL A 21 -5.94 15.29 -13.65
N GLU A 22 -6.69 16.03 -14.45
CA GLU A 22 -7.03 17.44 -14.20
C GLU A 22 -7.79 17.60 -12.89
N GLN A 23 -8.74 16.72 -12.61
CA GLN A 23 -9.50 16.74 -11.37
C GLN A 23 -8.59 16.53 -10.15
N LEU A 24 -7.70 15.54 -10.17
CA LEU A 24 -6.81 15.25 -9.04
C LEU A 24 -5.78 16.37 -8.83
N ARG A 25 -5.27 16.98 -9.91
CA ARG A 25 -4.32 18.11 -9.83
C ARG A 25 -4.90 19.39 -9.22
N GLN A 26 -6.23 19.54 -9.26
CA GLN A 26 -6.92 20.69 -8.66
C GLN A 26 -7.26 20.48 -7.18
N MET A 27 -7.04 19.27 -6.65
CA MET A 27 -7.31 18.94 -5.25
C MET A 27 -6.07 19.15 -4.37
N PRO A 28 -6.25 19.45 -3.07
CA PRO A 28 -5.19 19.29 -2.09
C PRO A 28 -4.64 17.85 -2.11
N ALA A 29 -3.33 17.67 -1.86
CA ALA A 29 -2.65 16.39 -2.00
C ALA A 29 -3.34 15.22 -1.25
N GLY A 30 -3.76 15.44 0.00
CA GLY A 30 -4.49 14.43 0.78
C GLY A 30 -5.88 14.08 0.22
N GLU A 31 -6.58 15.05 -0.38
CA GLU A 31 -7.86 14.79 -1.06
C GLU A 31 -7.66 14.04 -2.38
N ALA A 32 -6.62 14.42 -3.14
CA ALA A 32 -6.23 13.74 -4.37
C ALA A 32 -5.86 12.28 -4.10
N LEU A 33 -5.07 12.03 -3.06
CA LEU A 33 -4.73 10.67 -2.60
C LEU A 33 -5.99 9.87 -2.27
N ARG A 34 -6.87 10.41 -1.42
CA ARG A 34 -8.12 9.74 -1.03
C ARG A 34 -8.97 9.41 -2.26
N LYS A 35 -9.08 10.35 -3.20
CA LYS A 35 -9.82 10.15 -4.44
C LYS A 35 -9.17 9.09 -5.33
N GLY A 36 -7.84 9.12 -5.49
CA GLY A 36 -7.07 8.13 -6.26
C GLY A 36 -7.21 6.71 -5.71
N MET A 37 -7.03 6.53 -4.39
CA MET A 37 -7.29 5.26 -3.71
C MET A 37 -8.73 4.80 -3.93
N GLY A 38 -9.71 5.71 -3.85
CA GLY A 38 -11.11 5.40 -4.13
C GLY A 38 -11.36 4.92 -5.57
N LEU A 39 -10.67 5.50 -6.56
CA LEU A 39 -10.73 5.04 -7.95
C LEU A 39 -10.11 3.65 -8.12
N LEU A 40 -9.03 3.34 -7.39
CA LEU A 40 -8.44 2.00 -7.37
C LEU A 40 -9.39 0.96 -6.75
N MET A 41 -10.15 1.33 -5.73
CA MET A 41 -11.20 0.47 -5.18
C MET A 41 -12.31 0.18 -6.19
N GLN A 42 -12.69 1.16 -7.03
CA GLN A 42 -13.75 1.00 -8.02
C GLN A 42 -13.42 0.02 -9.14
N ILE A 43 -12.13 -0.12 -9.48
CA ILE A 43 -11.65 -1.14 -10.43
C ILE A 43 -11.32 -2.46 -9.74
N GLU A 44 -11.70 -2.59 -8.46
CA GLU A 44 -11.44 -3.74 -7.61
C GLU A 44 -9.95 -4.08 -7.55
N ALA A 45 -9.05 -3.09 -7.49
CA ALA A 45 -7.61 -3.34 -7.40
C ALA A 45 -7.21 -3.94 -6.03
N ALA A 46 -7.99 -3.65 -4.98
CA ALA A 46 -7.75 -4.12 -3.62
C ALA A 46 -9.07 -4.26 -2.84
N ASP A 47 -9.02 -5.03 -1.74
CA ASP A 47 -10.04 -5.01 -0.70
C ASP A 47 -9.76 -3.93 0.34
N ILE A 48 -8.47 -3.71 0.62
CA ILE A 48 -7.96 -2.71 1.55
C ILE A 48 -6.75 -2.03 0.91
N ILE A 49 -6.65 -0.71 0.99
CA ILE A 49 -5.46 0.05 0.63
C ILE A 49 -4.98 0.81 1.86
N LEU A 50 -3.72 0.64 2.21
CA LEU A 50 -3.00 1.42 3.21
C LEU A 50 -2.14 2.45 2.51
N TYR A 51 -2.10 3.67 3.02
CA TYR A 51 -1.08 4.65 2.64
C TYR A 51 -0.29 5.10 3.85
N GLU A 52 1.01 4.85 3.78
CA GLU A 52 1.99 5.18 4.80
C GLU A 52 2.93 6.24 4.24
N ARG A 53 2.92 7.45 4.81
CA ARG A 53 3.73 8.58 4.32
C ARG A 53 5.04 8.70 5.07
N ILE A 54 6.03 9.30 4.40
CA ILE A 54 7.20 9.87 5.05
C ILE A 54 6.92 11.35 5.30
N ASP A 55 6.90 11.77 6.57
CA ASP A 55 6.69 13.16 6.93
C ASP A 55 7.93 14.04 6.69
N GLU A 56 7.80 15.35 6.93
CA GLU A 56 8.89 16.32 6.76
C GLU A 56 10.10 16.02 7.65
N GLY A 57 9.90 15.32 8.77
CA GLY A 57 10.94 14.86 9.67
C GLY A 57 11.59 13.55 9.24
N GLY A 58 11.15 12.94 8.13
CA GLY A 58 11.62 11.64 7.66
C GLY A 58 11.02 10.46 8.44
N LEU A 59 9.93 10.68 9.18
CA LEU A 59 9.29 9.66 10.01
C LEU A 59 8.15 8.99 9.26
N LEU A 60 7.99 7.68 9.45
CA LEU A 60 6.90 6.92 8.87
C LEU A 60 5.60 7.15 9.64
N GLN A 61 4.51 7.46 8.92
CA GLN A 61 3.18 7.69 9.48
C GLN A 61 2.13 6.93 8.69
N LEU A 62 1.20 6.25 9.35
CA LEU A 62 -0.01 5.75 8.70
C LEU A 62 -0.98 6.91 8.48
N GLU A 63 -1.19 7.29 7.23
CA GLU A 63 -2.00 8.46 6.89
C GLU A 63 -3.44 8.07 6.56
N LEU A 64 -3.64 6.94 5.85
CA LEU A 64 -4.96 6.54 5.40
C LEU A 64 -5.12 5.03 5.27
N VAL A 65 -6.23 4.50 5.79
CA VAL A 65 -6.74 3.15 5.48
C VAL A 65 -8.07 3.28 4.76
N MET A 66 -8.20 2.62 3.62
CA MET A 66 -9.42 2.60 2.81
C MET A 66 -9.83 1.17 2.52
N GLY A 67 -11.13 0.89 2.61
CA GLY A 67 -11.78 -0.33 2.11
C GLY A 67 -12.78 0.00 1.00
N ARG A 68 -13.52 -1.01 0.53
CA ARG A 68 -14.51 -0.87 -0.55
C ARG A 68 -15.58 0.20 -0.26
N ASP A 69 -15.97 0.35 1.00
CA ASP A 69 -17.00 1.32 1.44
C ASP A 69 -16.42 2.69 1.85
N GLY A 70 -15.11 2.91 1.65
CA GLY A 70 -14.42 4.17 1.96
C GLY A 70 -13.43 4.06 3.12
N ALA A 71 -13.20 5.17 3.84
CA ALA A 71 -12.19 5.22 4.89
C ALA A 71 -12.56 4.33 6.09
N MET A 72 -11.57 3.59 6.61
CA MET A 72 -11.74 2.66 7.72
C MET A 72 -11.06 3.19 8.99
N ALA A 73 -11.68 4.18 9.65
CA ALA A 73 -11.08 4.90 10.78
C ALA A 73 -10.66 3.97 11.93
N GLU A 74 -11.52 3.02 12.34
CA GLU A 74 -11.20 2.09 13.44
C GLU A 74 -9.98 1.22 13.14
N MET A 75 -9.88 0.72 11.89
CA MET A 75 -8.72 -0.07 11.45
C MET A 75 -7.47 0.81 11.34
N GLN A 76 -7.62 2.05 10.88
CA GLN A 76 -6.52 3.00 10.83
C GLN A 76 -5.97 3.29 12.23
N ASP A 77 -6.82 3.59 13.21
CA ASP A 77 -6.40 3.87 14.59
C ASP A 77 -5.70 2.67 15.22
N GLU A 78 -6.20 1.46 14.95
CA GLU A 78 -5.56 0.23 15.40
C GLU A 78 -4.17 0.05 14.78
N LEU A 79 -4.07 0.11 13.45
CA LEU A 79 -2.80 -0.07 12.75
C LEU A 79 -1.80 1.04 13.11
N ALA A 80 -2.25 2.29 13.26
CA ALA A 80 -1.41 3.43 13.64
C ALA A 80 -0.78 3.28 15.04
N SER A 81 -1.29 2.36 15.87
CA SER A 81 -0.71 2.02 17.18
C SER A 81 0.43 1.00 17.13
N GLU A 82 0.88 0.60 15.93
CA GLU A 82 2.15 -0.11 15.76
C GLU A 82 3.32 0.73 16.27
N ALA A 83 4.25 0.09 16.97
CA ALA A 83 5.30 0.80 17.70
C ALA A 83 6.28 1.56 16.80
N PHE A 84 6.37 1.18 15.51
CA PHE A 84 7.32 1.76 14.56
C PHE A 84 6.85 3.07 13.90
N TYR A 85 5.56 3.42 14.00
CA TYR A 85 5.10 4.71 13.49
C TYR A 85 5.63 5.86 14.35
N GLY A 86 5.87 7.02 13.74
CA GLY A 86 6.55 8.15 14.37
C GLY A 86 8.07 7.97 14.52
N GLN A 87 8.65 6.98 13.85
CA GLN A 87 10.09 6.73 13.82
C GLN A 87 10.62 6.74 12.39
N ALA A 88 11.94 6.89 12.24
CA ALA A 88 12.58 6.72 10.93
C ALA A 88 12.38 5.27 10.44
N PRO A 89 12.01 5.06 9.17
CA PRO A 89 11.74 3.74 8.64
C PRO A 89 13.00 2.87 8.60
N THR A 90 12.86 1.61 9.01
CA THR A 90 13.87 0.55 8.88
C THR A 90 13.17 -0.72 8.39
N VAL A 91 13.89 -1.80 8.05
CA VAL A 91 13.26 -3.11 7.75
C VAL A 91 12.32 -3.61 8.86
N ALA A 92 12.51 -3.18 10.11
CA ALA A 92 11.63 -3.52 11.23
C ALA A 92 10.32 -2.70 11.26
N SER A 93 10.20 -1.66 10.43
CA SER A 93 8.99 -0.83 10.28
C SER A 93 7.95 -1.47 9.35
N GLY A 94 7.84 -2.80 9.40
CA GLY A 94 6.93 -3.58 8.58
C GLY A 94 7.26 -3.60 7.08
N LEU A 95 6.24 -3.90 6.28
CA LEU A 95 6.36 -4.01 4.82
C LEU A 95 6.78 -2.69 4.16
N ALA A 96 6.27 -1.55 4.63
CA ALA A 96 6.67 -0.25 4.11
C ALA A 96 8.15 0.03 4.41
N GLY A 97 8.59 -0.22 5.65
CA GLY A 97 9.99 -0.11 6.03
C GLY A 97 10.93 -0.93 5.15
N GLN A 98 10.56 -2.19 4.90
CA GLN A 98 11.32 -3.07 4.01
C GLN A 98 11.38 -2.54 2.56
N ALA A 99 10.26 -2.08 2.00
CA ALA A 99 10.21 -1.52 0.64
C ALA A 99 11.09 -0.26 0.52
N LEU A 100 11.05 0.59 1.56
CA LEU A 100 11.83 1.83 1.62
C LEU A 100 13.34 1.55 1.68
N GLU A 101 13.77 0.63 2.55
CA GLU A 101 15.19 0.27 2.69
C GLU A 101 15.75 -0.41 1.45
N GLN A 102 14.96 -1.26 0.79
CA GLN A 102 15.36 -1.92 -0.46
C GLN A 102 15.26 -1.01 -1.68
N GLU A 103 14.71 0.20 -1.52
CA GLU A 103 14.36 1.10 -2.61
C GLU A 103 13.55 0.43 -3.72
N GLN A 104 12.69 -0.54 -3.36
CA GLN A 104 11.93 -1.35 -4.32
C GLN A 104 10.49 -1.57 -3.86
N SER A 105 9.57 -1.58 -4.82
CA SER A 105 8.21 -2.07 -4.59
C SER A 105 8.26 -3.60 -4.40
N LEU A 106 7.35 -4.13 -3.59
CA LEU A 106 7.34 -5.54 -3.20
C LEU A 106 5.99 -6.18 -3.53
N LEU A 107 6.01 -7.47 -3.83
CA LEU A 107 4.84 -8.34 -3.81
C LEU A 107 4.99 -9.30 -2.63
N VAL A 108 3.98 -9.34 -1.78
CA VAL A 108 3.92 -10.25 -0.63
C VAL A 108 2.76 -11.23 -0.82
N MET A 109 3.06 -12.51 -0.63
CA MET A 109 2.08 -13.59 -0.81
C MET A 109 2.49 -14.83 -0.03
N GLY A 110 1.54 -15.72 0.26
CA GLY A 110 1.82 -17.01 0.90
C GLY A 110 1.01 -17.22 2.18
N GLN A 111 1.49 -18.14 3.01
CA GLN A 111 0.92 -18.45 4.31
C GLN A 111 1.72 -17.73 5.39
N LEU A 112 1.03 -17.09 6.33
CA LEU A 112 1.61 -16.55 7.54
C LEU A 112 1.24 -17.45 8.71
N GLU A 113 2.25 -17.96 9.41
CA GLU A 113 2.09 -18.74 10.64
C GLU A 113 2.21 -17.83 11.87
N VAL A 114 1.48 -18.15 12.94
CA VAL A 114 1.34 -17.34 14.18
C VAL A 114 2.68 -17.06 14.89
N ALA A 115 3.69 -17.89 14.65
CA ALA A 115 5.00 -17.82 15.30
C ALA A 115 6.16 -17.57 14.31
N GLU A 116 5.86 -17.23 13.05
CA GLU A 116 6.89 -16.94 12.06
C GLU A 116 7.40 -15.50 12.24
N ASP A 117 8.72 -15.35 12.39
CA ASP A 117 9.37 -14.04 12.34
C ASP A 117 9.28 -13.52 10.91
N SER A 118 8.45 -12.50 10.70
CA SER A 118 8.13 -11.98 9.37
C SER A 118 8.07 -10.46 9.38
N ALA A 119 8.26 -9.85 8.20
CA ALA A 119 8.11 -8.40 8.03
C ALA A 119 6.65 -7.93 8.05
N MET A 120 5.67 -8.83 8.26
CA MET A 120 4.27 -8.46 8.39
C MET A 120 4.06 -7.75 9.75
N PRO A 121 3.53 -6.52 9.79
CA PRO A 121 3.13 -5.88 11.03
C PRO A 121 2.15 -6.75 11.81
N SER A 122 2.34 -6.87 13.13
CA SER A 122 1.58 -7.80 13.97
C SER A 122 0.06 -7.57 13.90
N ARG A 123 -0.38 -6.32 13.91
CA ARG A 123 -1.80 -5.97 13.85
C ARG A 123 -2.38 -6.22 12.47
N LEU A 124 -1.59 -5.93 11.42
CA LEU A 124 -1.99 -6.25 10.05
C LEU A 124 -2.12 -7.77 9.86
N ALA A 125 -1.16 -8.55 10.37
CA ALA A 125 -1.21 -10.01 10.38
C ALA A 125 -2.50 -10.52 11.03
N THR A 126 -2.81 -10.08 12.25
CA THR A 126 -4.03 -10.47 12.97
C THR A 126 -5.29 -10.10 12.18
N ARG A 127 -5.31 -8.96 11.45
CA ARG A 127 -6.47 -8.61 10.63
C ARG A 127 -6.63 -9.44 9.37
N LEU A 128 -5.54 -9.87 8.75
CA LEU A 128 -5.61 -10.63 7.50
C LEU A 128 -5.88 -12.11 7.73
N VAL A 129 -5.27 -12.72 8.74
CA VAL A 129 -5.31 -14.18 8.95
C VAL A 129 -5.80 -14.61 10.32
N GLY A 130 -6.10 -13.66 11.23
CA GLY A 130 -6.50 -13.96 12.59
C GLY A 130 -5.39 -14.63 13.42
N ASP A 131 -5.77 -15.13 14.59
CA ASP A 131 -4.83 -15.76 15.54
C ASP A 131 -4.42 -17.18 15.15
N GLY A 132 -5.00 -17.73 14.08
CA GLY A 132 -4.75 -19.10 13.61
C GLY A 132 -3.71 -19.20 12.49
N GLY A 133 -3.27 -18.06 11.94
CA GLY A 133 -2.48 -18.03 10.72
C GLY A 133 -3.32 -18.37 9.47
N GLY A 134 -2.72 -18.22 8.30
CA GLY A 134 -3.40 -18.51 7.04
C GLY A 134 -2.84 -17.78 5.84
N ASN A 135 -3.59 -17.80 4.74
CA ASN A 135 -3.19 -17.15 3.50
C ASN A 135 -3.39 -15.64 3.61
N VAL A 136 -2.32 -14.86 3.42
CA VAL A 136 -2.39 -13.39 3.44
C VAL A 136 -2.98 -12.80 2.15
N GLY A 137 -3.11 -13.62 1.10
CA GLY A 137 -3.54 -13.18 -0.23
C GLY A 137 -2.40 -12.59 -1.05
N PHE A 138 -2.66 -11.46 -1.68
CA PHE A 138 -1.70 -10.73 -2.53
C PHE A 138 -1.61 -9.28 -2.06
N LEU A 139 -0.44 -8.92 -1.54
CA LEU A 139 -0.16 -7.56 -1.09
C LEU A 139 0.86 -6.92 -2.03
N TYR A 140 0.46 -5.83 -2.68
CA TYR A 140 1.33 -5.04 -3.54
C TYR A 140 1.78 -3.81 -2.75
N VAL A 141 3.02 -3.82 -2.30
CA VAL A 141 3.65 -2.75 -1.50
C VAL A 141 4.34 -1.81 -2.47
N LEU A 142 3.68 -0.72 -2.83
CA LEU A 142 4.09 0.16 -3.93
C LEU A 142 4.73 1.44 -3.39
N ARG A 143 5.99 1.70 -3.72
CA ARG A 143 6.65 2.95 -3.35
C ARG A 143 6.05 4.12 -4.12
N LEU A 144 5.89 5.26 -3.46
CA LEU A 144 5.63 6.55 -4.10
C LEU A 144 6.92 7.37 -4.02
N THR A 145 7.32 7.97 -5.12
CA THR A 145 8.64 8.63 -5.25
C THR A 145 8.52 9.99 -5.92
N ASP A 146 9.39 10.95 -5.57
CA ASP A 146 9.55 12.17 -6.38
C ASP A 146 10.30 11.90 -7.70
N GLY A 147 10.49 12.96 -8.47
CA GLY A 147 11.25 12.91 -9.74
C GLY A 147 12.73 12.56 -9.58
N ASP A 148 13.28 12.67 -8.37
CA ASP A 148 14.65 12.27 -8.04
C ASP A 148 14.72 10.82 -7.51
N GLY A 149 13.57 10.12 -7.43
CA GLY A 149 13.47 8.74 -6.96
C GLY A 149 13.42 8.60 -5.43
N LYS A 150 13.42 9.71 -4.69
CA LYS A 150 13.29 9.69 -3.22
C LYS A 150 11.86 9.35 -2.84
N SER A 151 11.70 8.46 -1.85
CA SER A 151 10.37 8.02 -1.46
C SER A 151 9.60 9.07 -0.66
N LYS A 152 8.32 9.25 -1.01
CA LYS A 152 7.31 10.04 -0.29
C LYS A 152 6.44 9.17 0.63
N GLY A 153 6.58 7.85 0.54
CA GLY A 153 5.73 6.90 1.23
C GLY A 153 5.49 5.63 0.43
N VAL A 154 4.59 4.81 0.92
CA VAL A 154 4.24 3.50 0.39
C VAL A 154 2.72 3.36 0.37
N MET A 155 2.18 2.85 -0.73
CA MET A 155 0.78 2.46 -0.86
C MET A 155 0.71 0.94 -0.95
N THR A 156 0.10 0.31 0.03
CA THR A 156 -0.04 -1.16 0.09
C THR A 156 -1.45 -1.55 -0.32
N LEU A 157 -1.59 -2.22 -1.46
CA LEU A 157 -2.85 -2.78 -1.93
C LEU A 157 -2.96 -4.23 -1.42
N ILE A 158 -4.03 -4.54 -0.70
CA ILE A 158 -4.27 -5.85 -0.11
C ILE A 158 -5.45 -6.49 -0.82
N ARG A 159 -5.22 -7.63 -1.45
CA ARG A 159 -6.27 -8.49 -2.02
C ARG A 159 -6.34 -9.79 -1.22
N GLY A 160 -7.53 -10.14 -0.77
CA GLY A 160 -7.79 -11.39 -0.10
C GLY A 160 -7.49 -12.59 -1.00
N ALA A 161 -7.18 -13.74 -0.39
CA ALA A 161 -6.78 -14.94 -1.12
C ALA A 161 -7.83 -15.45 -2.13
N THR A 162 -9.12 -15.13 -1.89
CA THR A 162 -10.24 -15.50 -2.77
C THR A 162 -10.34 -14.66 -4.04
N GLU A 163 -9.77 -13.46 -4.04
CA GLU A 163 -9.85 -12.49 -5.15
C GLU A 163 -8.75 -12.70 -6.20
N GLY A 164 -7.71 -13.47 -5.87
CA GLY A 164 -6.55 -13.67 -6.73
C GLY A 164 -5.66 -12.43 -6.87
N PRO A 165 -4.60 -12.50 -7.71
CA PRO A 165 -3.76 -11.34 -8.02
C PRO A 165 -4.51 -10.31 -8.87
N LEU A 166 -3.92 -9.11 -9.00
CA LEU A 166 -4.35 -8.12 -10.01
C LEU A 166 -4.41 -8.77 -11.40
N ASN A 167 -5.47 -8.48 -12.14
CA ASN A 167 -5.75 -9.11 -13.44
C ASN A 167 -6.08 -8.07 -14.53
N HIS A 168 -6.13 -8.54 -15.78
CA HIS A 168 -6.45 -7.70 -16.94
C HIS A 168 -5.65 -6.39 -16.98
N GLU A 169 -6.33 -5.24 -16.97
CA GLU A 169 -5.73 -3.90 -17.01
C GLU A 169 -5.50 -3.32 -15.61
N GLN A 170 -5.96 -3.98 -14.54
CA GLN A 170 -5.80 -3.50 -13.17
C GLN A 170 -4.35 -3.16 -12.79
N PRO A 171 -3.33 -3.97 -13.11
CA PRO A 171 -1.95 -3.62 -12.73
C PRO A 171 -1.43 -2.40 -13.50
N ASN A 172 -1.79 -2.24 -14.78
CA ASN A 172 -1.40 -1.08 -15.59
C ASN A 172 -2.10 0.20 -15.10
N ILE A 173 -3.40 0.13 -14.78
CA ILE A 173 -4.15 1.27 -14.22
C ILE A 173 -3.62 1.64 -12.83
N THR A 174 -3.33 0.62 -12.01
CA THR A 174 -2.74 0.82 -10.67
C THR A 174 -1.41 1.55 -10.76
N GLU A 175 -0.56 1.17 -11.72
CA GLU A 175 0.72 1.83 -11.93
C GLU A 175 0.55 3.27 -12.42
N GLY A 176 -0.34 3.51 -13.40
CA GLY A 176 -0.64 4.86 -13.86
C GLY A 176 -1.14 5.77 -12.73
N MET A 177 -2.02 5.26 -11.87
CA MET A 177 -2.50 5.99 -10.70
C MET A 177 -1.40 6.19 -9.66
N ARG A 178 -0.56 5.18 -9.39
CA ARG A 178 0.57 5.28 -8.46
C ARG A 178 1.52 6.39 -8.89
N LEU A 179 1.89 6.44 -10.16
CA LEU A 179 2.76 7.48 -10.71
C LEU A 179 2.12 8.86 -10.59
N LEU A 180 0.85 9.00 -10.97
CA LEU A 180 0.13 10.25 -10.82
C LEU A 180 0.06 10.72 -9.36
N LEU A 181 -0.27 9.84 -8.42
CA LEU A 181 -0.27 10.17 -7.00
C LEU A 181 1.12 10.53 -6.48
N SER A 182 2.17 9.89 -7.00
CA SER A 182 3.55 10.22 -6.66
C SER A 182 3.95 11.62 -7.11
N GLU A 183 3.41 12.11 -8.23
CA GLU A 183 3.59 13.50 -8.69
C GLU A 183 2.87 14.53 -7.79
N LEU A 184 1.72 14.15 -7.21
CA LEU A 184 0.84 15.06 -6.49
C LEU A 184 1.18 15.24 -5.01
N LEU A 185 1.88 14.27 -4.41
CA LEU A 185 2.36 14.30 -3.03
C LEU A 185 3.66 15.08 -2.90
#